data_AF-A0A6I4VTB4-F1
#
_entry.id   AF-A0A6I4VTB4-F1
#
_cell.length_a   1.000
_cell.length_b   1.000
_cell.length_c   1.000
_cell.angle_alpha   90.00
_cell.angle_beta   90.00
_cell.angle_gamma   90.00
#
_symmetry.space_group_name_H-M   'P 1'
#
loop_
_entity.id
_entity.type
_entity.pdbx_description
1 polymer ?
#
loop_
_entity_poly.entity_id
_entity_poly.type
_entity_poly.pdbx_seq_one_letter_code
_entity_poly.pdbx_strand_id
1 'polypeptide(L)'
;MEFILRWRKGAYFVQRAFRLKRRNDFRRVFRAGTSVANRQFVLYSFKRMDEGVSRVGISISRKIGKAVVRNRIKRLVKEIVRHWMDQIHPHMDIILIVRNPVVGLDYKETESCLRHVMKRANVFKEVPKVTKRSDQR
;
A
#
# COMPACT_ATOMS: atom_id res chain seq x y z
N MET A 1 23.50 -4.51 -12.62
CA MET A 1 23.91 -4.93 -11.25
C MET A 1 24.35 -3.78 -10.35
N GLU A 2 24.44 -2.53 -10.82
CA GLU A 2 24.77 -1.37 -9.94
C GLU A 2 23.57 -0.73 -9.23
N PHE A 3 22.33 -1.09 -9.57
CA PHE A 3 21.13 -0.45 -9.02
C PHE A 3 20.80 -0.91 -7.58
N ILE A 4 21.29 -2.07 -7.16
CA ILE A 4 20.94 -2.71 -5.88
C ILE A 4 21.88 -2.25 -4.74
N LEU A 5 23.12 -1.87 -5.03
CA LEU A 5 24.13 -1.52 -4.01
C LEU A 5 24.03 -0.09 -3.47
N ARG A 6 23.32 0.84 -4.14
CA ARG A 6 23.13 2.22 -3.63
C ARG A 6 22.08 2.33 -2.51
N TRP A 7 21.26 1.30 -2.29
CA TRP A 7 20.03 1.39 -1.48
C TRP A 7 20.15 1.10 0.03
N ARG A 8 21.34 0.80 0.55
CA ARG A 8 21.51 0.42 1.99
C ARG A 8 21.89 1.54 2.97
N LYS A 9 22.08 2.79 2.55
CA LYS A 9 22.43 3.90 3.48
C LYS A 9 21.54 5.15 3.41
N GLY A 10 20.22 4.98 3.21
CA GLY A 10 19.29 6.12 3.10
C GLY A 10 17.88 5.91 3.66
N ALA A 11 17.63 4.85 4.45
CA ALA A 11 16.29 4.33 4.80
C ALA A 11 15.31 5.33 5.47
N TYR A 12 15.77 6.49 5.93
CA TYR A 12 14.93 7.48 6.61
C TYR A 12 14.44 8.64 5.71
N PHE A 13 15.14 8.96 4.59
CA PHE A 13 14.70 10.02 3.66
C PHE A 13 13.65 9.54 2.66
N VAL A 14 13.75 8.26 2.25
CA VAL A 14 12.91 7.65 1.21
C VAL A 14 11.43 7.55 1.61
N GLN A 15 11.11 7.50 2.91
CA GLN A 15 9.72 7.47 3.38
C GLN A 15 8.87 8.67 2.94
N ARG A 16 9.46 9.80 2.55
CA ARG A 16 8.72 10.95 2.02
C ARG A 16 8.33 10.74 0.55
N ALA A 17 9.22 10.15 -0.25
CA ALA A 17 9.02 9.90 -1.67
C ALA A 17 7.88 8.90 -1.93
N PHE A 18 7.72 7.90 -1.05
CA PHE A 18 6.64 6.92 -1.12
C PHE A 18 5.25 7.44 -0.70
N ARG A 19 5.09 8.74 -0.38
CA ARG A 19 3.79 9.28 0.08
C ARG A 19 3.07 10.00 -1.04
N LEU A 20 1.84 9.56 -1.31
CA LEU A 20 0.90 10.33 -2.10
C LEU A 20 0.29 11.42 -1.20
N LYS A 21 0.50 12.70 -1.54
CA LYS A 21 0.00 13.83 -0.73
C LYS A 21 -0.71 14.91 -1.52
N ARG A 22 -0.33 15.15 -2.78
CA ARG A 22 -0.83 16.30 -3.54
C ARG A 22 -2.30 16.07 -3.90
N ARG A 23 -3.13 17.09 -3.72
CA ARG A 23 -4.57 17.03 -4.02
C ARG A 23 -4.85 16.61 -5.48
N ASN A 24 -4.04 17.10 -6.41
CA ASN A 24 -4.16 16.75 -7.83
C ASN A 24 -3.83 15.28 -8.10
N ASP A 25 -2.84 14.72 -7.40
CA ASP A 25 -2.54 13.29 -7.49
C ASP A 25 -3.73 12.45 -6.98
N PHE A 26 -4.31 12.81 -5.82
CA PHE A 26 -5.51 12.14 -5.32
C PHE A 26 -6.66 12.20 -6.31
N ARG A 27 -6.92 13.38 -6.88
CA ARG A 27 -7.97 13.58 -7.87
C ARG A 27 -7.75 12.71 -9.11
N ARG A 28 -6.51 12.60 -9.60
CA ARG A 28 -6.16 11.74 -10.74
C ARG A 28 -6.48 10.28 -10.44
N VAL A 29 -6.03 9.77 -9.29
CA VAL A 29 -6.27 8.38 -8.90
C VAL A 29 -7.76 8.08 -8.76
N PHE A 30 -8.55 9.01 -8.19
CA PHE A 30 -10.01 8.81 -8.08
C PHE A 30 -10.74 8.86 -9.43
N ARG A 31 -10.24 9.62 -10.41
CA ARG A 31 -10.90 9.78 -11.72
C ARG A 31 -10.50 8.72 -12.73
N ALA A 32 -9.23 8.37 -12.78
CA ALA A 32 -8.65 7.51 -13.83
C ALA A 32 -8.11 6.18 -13.29
N GLY A 33 -8.13 5.98 -11.97
CA GLY A 33 -7.71 4.73 -11.34
C GLY A 33 -8.84 3.70 -11.26
N THR A 34 -8.46 2.46 -10.97
CA THR A 34 -9.39 1.37 -10.66
C THR A 34 -9.60 1.29 -9.15
N SER A 35 -10.74 0.75 -8.73
CA SER A 35 -11.04 0.57 -7.31
C SER A 35 -11.50 -0.83 -6.96
N VAL A 36 -11.08 -1.30 -5.79
CA VAL A 36 -11.49 -2.58 -5.21
C VAL A 36 -11.75 -2.37 -3.72
N ALA A 37 -12.76 -3.02 -3.17
CA ALA A 37 -13.13 -2.86 -1.77
C ALA A 37 -13.30 -4.21 -1.05
N ASN A 38 -13.06 -4.17 0.25
CA ASN A 38 -13.64 -5.11 1.20
C ASN A 38 -14.39 -4.32 2.30
N ARG A 39 -14.74 -4.99 3.40
CA ARG A 39 -15.52 -4.39 4.49
C ARG A 39 -14.76 -3.26 5.19
N GLN A 40 -13.45 -3.39 5.38
CA GLN A 40 -12.61 -2.47 6.14
C GLN A 40 -11.94 -1.40 5.26
N PHE A 41 -11.71 -1.68 3.98
CA PHE A 41 -10.89 -0.85 3.10
C PHE A 41 -11.49 -0.69 1.70
N VAL A 42 -11.26 0.48 1.11
CA VAL A 42 -11.31 0.69 -0.35
C VAL A 42 -9.91 1.02 -0.80
N LEU A 43 -9.46 0.33 -1.84
CA LEU A 43 -8.21 0.63 -2.50
C LEU A 43 -8.53 1.23 -3.86
N TYR A 44 -7.95 2.39 -4.14
CA TYR A 44 -7.82 2.89 -5.51
C TYR A 44 -6.38 2.73 -5.97
N SER A 45 -6.19 2.36 -7.23
CA SER A 45 -4.87 2.20 -7.82
C SER A 45 -4.80 2.83 -9.20
N PHE A 46 -3.68 3.46 -9.51
CA PHE A 46 -3.41 4.06 -10.82
C PHE A 46 -1.95 3.81 -11.18
N LYS A 47 -1.70 3.19 -12.34
CA LYS A 47 -0.35 3.01 -12.85
C LYS A 47 0.08 4.28 -13.57
N ARG A 48 1.19 4.88 -13.15
CA ARG A 48 1.78 6.04 -13.82
C ARG A 48 2.70 5.60 -14.95
N MET A 49 2.90 6.52 -15.88
CA MET A 49 3.85 6.37 -16.99
C MET A 49 5.25 6.90 -16.66
N ASP A 50 5.41 7.63 -15.54
CA ASP A 50 6.72 8.09 -15.08
C ASP A 50 7.53 6.98 -14.42
N GLU A 51 8.86 7.14 -14.39
CA GLU A 51 9.79 6.21 -13.72
C GLU A 51 9.87 6.44 -12.19
N GLY A 52 8.94 7.19 -11.61
CA GLY A 52 8.96 7.52 -10.19
C GLY A 52 8.60 6.34 -9.29
N VAL A 53 9.08 6.35 -8.05
CA VAL A 53 8.73 5.33 -7.04
C VAL A 53 7.23 5.26 -6.75
N SER A 54 6.70 4.09 -6.44
CA SER A 54 5.30 3.91 -6.06
C SER A 54 4.95 4.71 -4.80
N ARG A 55 3.73 5.25 -4.75
CA ARG A 55 3.29 6.18 -3.71
C ARG A 55 1.98 5.71 -3.09
N VAL A 56 1.87 5.84 -1.77
CA VAL A 56 0.67 5.46 -1.02
C VAL A 56 0.09 6.67 -0.29
N GLY A 57 -1.21 6.87 -0.47
CA GLY A 57 -2.04 7.80 0.28
C GLY A 57 -2.98 7.03 1.20
N ILE A 58 -3.18 7.53 2.42
CA ILE A 58 -4.13 6.94 3.37
C ILE A 58 -5.16 8.01 3.74
N SER A 59 -6.43 7.70 3.46
CA SER A 59 -7.59 8.49 3.84
C SER A 59 -8.38 7.74 4.92
N ILE A 60 -8.76 8.42 5.99
CA ILE A 60 -9.51 7.84 7.09
C ILE A 60 -10.80 8.64 7.26
N SER A 61 -11.93 7.94 7.18
CA SER A 61 -13.24 8.57 7.37
C SER A 61 -13.36 9.28 8.72
N ARG A 62 -14.02 10.44 8.75
CA ARG A 62 -14.37 11.13 10.00
C ARG A 62 -15.29 10.28 10.89
N LYS A 63 -16.04 9.34 10.31
CA LYS A 63 -16.97 8.44 11.01
C LYS A 63 -16.28 7.43 11.93
N ILE A 64 -14.97 7.19 11.78
CA ILE A 64 -14.19 6.21 12.55
C ILE A 64 -13.99 6.64 14.02
N GLY A 65 -14.07 7.94 14.32
CA GLY A 65 -13.99 8.46 15.67
C GLY A 65 -13.01 9.62 15.84
N LYS A 66 -12.64 9.87 17.09
CA LYS A 66 -11.76 10.98 17.49
C LYS A 66 -10.39 10.92 16.79
N ALA A 67 -9.70 12.05 16.76
CA ALA A 67 -8.40 12.18 16.08
C ALA A 67 -7.36 11.14 16.56
N VAL A 68 -7.35 10.81 17.85
CA VAL A 68 -6.43 9.82 18.44
C VAL A 68 -6.63 8.42 17.84
N VAL A 69 -7.89 7.96 17.75
CA VAL A 69 -8.24 6.66 17.16
C VAL A 69 -7.85 6.62 15.68
N ARG A 70 -8.22 7.66 14.91
CA ARG A 70 -7.85 7.78 13.49
C ARG A 70 -6.33 7.78 13.28
N ASN A 71 -5.59 8.50 14.12
CA ASN A 71 -4.13 8.55 14.03
C ASN A 71 -3.46 7.22 14.38
N ARG A 72 -3.97 6.49 15.38
CA ARG A 72 -3.51 5.13 15.69
C ARG A 72 -3.71 4.19 14.49
N ILE A 73 -4.91 4.17 13.91
CA ILE A 73 -5.22 3.35 12.73
C ILE A 73 -4.34 3.76 11.53
N LYS A 74 -4.15 5.07 11.30
CA LYS A 74 -3.27 5.57 10.23
C LYS A 74 -1.85 5.07 10.38
N ARG A 75 -1.32 5.09 11.60
CA ARG A 75 0.04 4.62 11.90
C ARG A 75 0.15 3.11 11.67
N LEU A 76 -0.83 2.33 12.15
CA LEU A 76 -0.90 0.89 11.94
C LEU A 76 -0.92 0.52 10.45
N VAL A 77 -1.86 1.07 9.69
CA VAL A 77 -1.97 0.79 8.24
C VAL A 77 -0.71 1.20 7.50
N LYS A 78 -0.13 2.36 7.84
CA LYS A 78 1.12 2.83 7.23
C LYS A 78 2.26 1.86 7.50
N GLU A 79 2.37 1.33 8.71
CA GLU A 79 3.43 0.40 9.09
C GLU A 79 3.31 -0.93 8.35
N ILE A 80 2.11 -1.50 8.29
CA ILE A 80 1.84 -2.73 7.53
C ILE A 80 2.25 -2.54 6.06
N VAL A 81 1.81 -1.45 5.42
CA VAL A 81 2.14 -1.19 4.01
C VAL A 81 3.64 -0.94 3.81
N ARG A 82 4.33 -0.34 4.78
CA ARG A 82 5.78 -0.10 4.71
C ARG A 82 6.55 -1.40 4.49
N HIS A 83 6.14 -2.49 5.12
CA HIS A 83 6.76 -3.82 4.94
C HIS A 83 6.54 -4.43 3.55
N TRP A 84 5.57 -3.93 2.78
CA TRP A 84 5.24 -4.48 1.48
C TRP A 84 5.60 -3.57 0.31
N MET A 85 6.16 -2.37 0.55
CA MET A 85 6.48 -1.42 -0.52
C MET A 85 7.34 -2.02 -1.64
N ASP A 86 8.31 -2.87 -1.30
CA ASP A 86 9.19 -3.53 -2.28
C ASP A 86 8.47 -4.61 -3.11
N GLN A 87 7.34 -5.11 -2.61
CA GLN A 87 6.50 -6.11 -3.25
C GLN A 87 5.44 -5.47 -4.16
N ILE A 88 5.21 -4.16 -4.10
CA ILE A 88 4.22 -3.46 -4.93
C ILE A 88 4.82 -3.20 -6.32
N HIS A 89 4.03 -3.34 -7.39
CA HIS A 89 4.46 -2.96 -8.74
C HIS A 89 5.04 -1.53 -8.76
N PRO A 90 6.10 -1.28 -9.54
CA PRO A 90 6.69 0.05 -9.61
C PRO A 90 5.70 1.06 -10.25
N HIS A 91 5.96 2.34 -10.01
CA HIS A 91 5.25 3.47 -10.64
C HIS A 91 3.74 3.56 -10.34
N MET A 92 3.27 2.98 -9.23
CA MET A 92 1.85 3.03 -8.85
C MET A 92 1.53 4.18 -7.89
N ASP A 93 0.41 4.84 -8.11
CA ASP A 93 -0.26 5.63 -7.07
C ASP A 93 -1.40 4.81 -6.46
N ILE A 94 -1.35 4.62 -5.13
CA ILE A 94 -2.32 3.83 -4.38
C ILE A 94 -2.98 4.72 -3.32
N ILE A 95 -4.30 4.66 -3.21
CA ILE A 95 -5.05 5.29 -2.12
C ILE A 95 -5.80 4.23 -1.34
N LEU A 96 -5.53 4.17 -0.03
CA LEU A 96 -6.26 3.35 0.92
C LEU A 96 -7.27 4.22 1.67
N ILE A 97 -8.55 3.96 1.48
CA ILE A 97 -9.64 4.54 2.27
C ILE A 97 -10.00 3.55 3.36
N VAL A 98 -9.83 3.96 4.62
CA VAL A 98 -10.17 3.15 5.78
C VAL A 98 -11.63 3.40 6.19
N ARG A 99 -12.37 2.32 6.42
CA ARG A 99 -13.79 2.30 6.80
C ARG A 99 -13.96 1.94 8.28
N ASN A 100 -15.15 2.22 8.82
CA ASN A 100 -15.48 1.98 10.24
C ASN A 100 -15.22 0.56 10.75
N PRO A 101 -15.45 -0.52 9.97
CA PRO A 101 -15.24 -1.90 10.45
C PRO A 101 -13.81 -2.28 10.81
N VAL A 102 -12.83 -1.38 10.65
CA VAL A 102 -11.46 -1.60 11.14
C VAL A 102 -11.33 -1.38 12.64
N VAL A 103 -12.28 -0.66 13.26
CA VAL A 103 -12.23 -0.35 14.69
C VAL A 103 -12.41 -1.63 15.49
N GLY A 104 -11.52 -1.86 16.46
CA GLY A 104 -11.51 -3.07 17.28
C GLY A 104 -10.65 -4.20 16.73
N LEU A 105 -10.19 -4.11 15.47
CA LEU A 105 -9.27 -5.10 14.93
C LEU A 105 -7.86 -4.97 15.51
N ASP A 106 -7.22 -6.11 15.73
CA ASP A 106 -5.82 -6.18 16.09
C ASP A 106 -4.90 -5.99 14.86
N TYR A 107 -3.58 -6.09 15.08
CA TYR A 107 -2.59 -5.96 14.02
C TYR A 107 -2.78 -7.02 12.92
N LYS A 108 -2.93 -8.29 13.29
CA LYS A 108 -2.97 -9.43 12.35
C LYS A 108 -4.25 -9.41 11.54
N GLU A 109 -5.37 -9.08 12.16
CA GLU A 109 -6.67 -8.91 11.50
C GLU A 109 -6.63 -7.76 10.50
N THR A 110 -6.06 -6.62 10.90
CA THR A 110 -5.88 -5.45 10.03
C THR A 110 -4.98 -5.79 8.84
N GLU A 111 -3.86 -6.47 9.11
CA GLU A 111 -2.91 -6.93 8.10
C GLU A 111 -3.57 -7.88 7.09
N SER A 112 -4.31 -8.88 7.57
CA SER A 112 -5.02 -9.83 6.72
C SER A 112 -6.03 -9.14 5.81
N CYS A 113 -6.86 -8.25 6.38
CA CYS A 113 -7.85 -7.48 5.63
C CYS A 113 -7.17 -6.58 4.58
N LEU A 114 -6.03 -5.98 4.90
CA LEU A 114 -5.30 -5.10 3.99
C LEU A 114 -4.64 -5.89 2.87
N ARG A 115 -4.02 -7.03 3.19
CA ARG A 115 -3.41 -7.92 2.21
C ARG A 115 -4.45 -8.45 1.23
N HIS A 116 -5.63 -8.81 1.72
CA HIS A 116 -6.73 -9.27 0.90
C HIS A 116 -7.15 -8.21 -0.14
N VAL A 117 -7.39 -6.97 0.28
CA VAL A 117 -7.80 -5.92 -0.69
C VAL A 117 -6.67 -5.58 -1.67
N MET A 118 -5.41 -5.58 -1.23
CA MET A 118 -4.25 -5.35 -2.10
C MET A 118 -4.06 -6.47 -3.14
N LYS A 119 -4.22 -7.73 -2.74
CA LYS A 119 -4.21 -8.86 -3.68
C LYS A 119 -5.33 -8.74 -4.71
N ARG A 120 -6.56 -8.45 -4.27
CA ARG A 120 -7.69 -8.27 -5.20
C ARG A 120 -7.53 -7.09 -6.15
N ALA A 121 -6.79 -6.05 -5.75
CA ALA A 121 -6.47 -4.92 -6.61
C ALA A 121 -5.26 -5.16 -7.53
N ASN A 122 -4.65 -6.35 -7.48
CA ASN A 122 -3.48 -6.72 -8.28
C ASN A 122 -2.31 -5.72 -8.17
N VAL A 123 -2.05 -5.22 -6.96
CA VAL A 123 -0.95 -4.23 -6.75
C VAL A 123 0.38 -4.90 -6.41
N PHE A 124 0.38 -6.17 -6.01
CA PHE A 124 1.61 -6.92 -5.71
C PHE A 124 2.22 -7.49 -6.98
N LYS A 125 3.56 -7.41 -7.09
CA LYS A 125 4.34 -8.15 -8.07
C LYS A 125 4.06 -9.63 -7.90
N GLU A 126 3.94 -10.35 -9.00
CA GLU A 126 4.04 -11.80 -8.96
C GLU A 126 5.42 -12.17 -8.40
N VAL A 127 5.43 -12.95 -7.32
CA VAL A 127 6.67 -13.59 -6.87
C VAL A 127 7.03 -14.60 -7.96
N PRO A 128 8.24 -14.53 -8.57
CA PRO A 128 8.67 -15.60 -9.45
C PRO A 128 8.55 -16.90 -8.65
N LYS A 129 7.70 -17.83 -9.11
CA LYS A 129 7.65 -19.16 -8.51
C LYS A 129 9.06 -19.72 -8.66
N VAL A 130 9.83 -19.77 -7.57
CA VAL A 130 11.01 -20.62 -7.51
C VAL A 130 10.44 -22.02 -7.67
N THR A 131 10.51 -22.53 -8.90
CA THR A 131 10.20 -23.93 -9.19
C THR A 131 11.14 -24.70 -8.31
N LYS A 132 10.62 -25.30 -7.24
CA LYS A 132 11.34 -26.36 -6.55
C LYS A 132 11.54 -27.42 -7.62
N ARG A 133 12.73 -27.46 -8.23
CA ARG A 133 13.22 -28.67 -8.86
C ARG A 133 13.22 -29.69 -7.74
N SER A 134 12.19 -30.54 -7.75
CA SER A 134 12.21 -31.81 -7.05
C SER A 134 13.55 -32.45 -7.37
N ASP A 135 14.38 -32.61 -6.35
CA ASP A 135 15.52 -33.49 -6.38
C ASP A 135 15.04 -34.85 -6.89
N GLN A 136 15.33 -35.13 -8.15
CA GLN A 136 15.52 -36.48 -8.66
C GLN A 136 17.01 -36.73 -8.55
N ARG A 137 17.42 -37.42 -7.49
CA ARG A 137 18.43 -38.49 -7.48
C ARG A 137 18.56 -39.06 -6.08
#